data_AF-A0A6P2GQM2-F1
#
_entry.id   AF-A0A6P2GQM2-F1
#
_cell.length_a   1.000
_cell.length_b   1.000
_cell.length_c   1.000
_cell.angle_alpha   90.00
_cell.angle_beta   90.00
_cell.angle_gamma   90.00
#
_symmetry.space_group_name_H-M   'P 1'
#
loop_
_entity.id
_entity.type
_entity.pdbx_description
1 polymer ?
#
loop_
_entity_poly.entity_id
_entity_poly.type
_entity_poly.pdbx_seq_one_letter_code
_entity_poly.pdbx_strand_id
1 'polypeptide(L)'
;MPIVRHLIDVAQGKHPIAHARSEHWPRVRAQHLKLHPVCEVCGGKDKLQVHHIRPFHLHPDLELNPDNLITLCESGKGGVSCHLFVGHLSNFRGWNPNVKEDAGAWKKKLAENKERIRTHQEE
;
A
#
# COMPACT_ATOMS: atom_id res chain seq x y z
N MET A 1 22.71 11.46 -2.27
CA MET A 1 23.30 10.19 -1.75
C MET A 1 22.51 8.95 -2.19
N PRO A 2 22.36 8.58 -3.48
CA PRO A 2 21.47 7.48 -3.90
C PRO A 2 21.79 6.13 -3.23
N ILE A 3 23.07 5.92 -2.89
CA ILE A 3 23.62 4.69 -2.33
C ILE A 3 23.09 4.39 -0.92
N VAL A 4 22.88 5.42 -0.08
CA VAL A 4 22.41 5.23 1.30
C VAL A 4 20.95 4.77 1.35
N ARG A 5 20.14 5.20 0.38
CA ARG A 5 18.71 4.82 0.28
C ARG A 5 18.56 3.34 -0.10
N HIS A 6 19.39 2.88 -1.03
CA HIS A 6 19.39 1.50 -1.50
C HIS A 6 19.74 0.50 -0.38
N LEU A 7 20.71 0.83 0.49
CA LEU A 7 21.09 -0.03 1.62
C LEU A 7 19.97 -0.14 2.68
N ILE A 8 19.23 0.96 2.91
CA ILE A 8 18.07 0.96 3.82
C ILE A 8 16.93 0.09 3.26
N ASP A 9 16.67 0.17 1.96
CA ASP A 9 15.60 -0.61 1.31
C ASP A 9 15.91 -2.13 1.28
N VAL A 10 17.19 -2.50 1.10
CA VAL A 10 17.64 -3.90 1.17
C VAL A 10 17.57 -4.45 2.61
N ALA A 11 18.00 -3.68 3.61
CA ALA A 11 17.92 -4.07 5.02
C ALA A 11 16.46 -4.22 5.50
N GLN A 12 15.53 -3.45 4.92
CA GLN A 12 14.09 -3.57 5.15
C GLN A 12 13.46 -4.79 4.46
N GLY A 13 14.22 -5.62 3.74
CA GLY A 13 13.73 -6.85 3.12
C GLY A 13 12.86 -6.61 1.89
N LYS A 14 12.94 -5.44 1.26
CA LYS A 14 12.08 -5.09 0.12
C LYS A 14 12.33 -5.94 -1.13
N HIS A 15 13.45 -6.69 -1.23
CA HIS A 15 13.74 -7.55 -2.38
C HIS A 15 14.66 -8.76 -2.09
N PRO A 16 14.17 -10.00 -2.27
CA PRO A 16 14.93 -11.07 -2.89
C PRO A 16 14.80 -10.98 -4.42
N ILE A 17 15.91 -10.91 -5.16
CA ILE A 17 15.92 -10.83 -6.62
C ILE A 17 15.89 -12.25 -7.20
N ALA A 18 14.72 -12.87 -7.22
CA ALA A 18 14.54 -14.14 -7.95
C ALA A 18 14.08 -13.90 -9.40
N HIS A 19 13.30 -12.84 -9.64
CA HIS A 19 12.69 -12.55 -10.94
C HIS A 19 12.83 -11.08 -11.32
N ALA A 20 13.12 -10.83 -12.60
CA ALA A 20 13.02 -9.50 -13.19
C ALA A 20 11.54 -9.14 -13.38
N ARG A 21 11.19 -7.88 -13.11
CA ARG A 21 9.84 -7.37 -13.32
C ARG A 21 9.53 -7.26 -14.82
N SER A 22 8.27 -7.44 -15.19
CA SER A 22 7.81 -7.21 -16.57
C SER A 22 8.03 -5.74 -16.98
N GLU A 23 8.44 -5.53 -18.23
CA GLU A 23 8.52 -4.20 -18.85
C GLU A 23 7.16 -3.48 -18.92
N HIS A 24 6.06 -4.22 -18.80
CA HIS A 24 4.70 -3.67 -18.78
C HIS A 24 4.28 -3.13 -17.40
N TRP A 25 5.02 -3.44 -16.33
CA TRP A 25 4.68 -3.00 -14.98
C TRP A 25 4.50 -1.48 -14.85
N PRO A 26 5.38 -0.61 -15.38
CA PRO A 26 5.19 0.84 -15.28
C PRO A 26 3.86 1.32 -15.85
N ARG A 27 3.40 0.71 -16.96
CA ARG A 27 2.11 1.02 -17.58
C ARG A 27 0.94 0.58 -16.69
N VAL A 28 0.95 -0.66 -16.20
CA VAL A 28 -0.09 -1.18 -15.31
C VAL A 28 -0.16 -0.36 -14.02
N ARG A 29 0.99 -0.03 -13.42
CA ARG A 29 1.08 0.82 -12.23
C ARG A 29 0.46 2.20 -12.47
N ALA A 30 0.79 2.85 -13.58
CA ALA A 30 0.25 4.16 -13.91
C ALA A 30 -1.27 4.12 -14.14
N GLN A 31 -1.76 3.10 -14.85
CA GLN A 31 -3.20 2.90 -15.07
C GLN A 31 -3.94 2.63 -13.76
N HIS A 32 -3.39 1.77 -12.88
CA HIS A 32 -3.99 1.47 -11.59
C HIS A 32 -4.12 2.73 -10.73
N LEU A 33 -3.05 3.54 -10.60
CA LEU A 33 -3.10 4.79 -9.83
C LEU A 33 -4.03 5.86 -10.44
N LYS A 34 -4.30 5.81 -11.75
CA LYS A 34 -5.31 6.68 -12.38
C LYS A 34 -6.74 6.26 -11.98
N LEU A 35 -6.99 4.95 -11.89
CA LEU A 35 -8.30 4.40 -11.51
C LEU A 35 -8.53 4.42 -9.99
N HIS A 36 -7.48 4.28 -9.20
CA HIS A 36 -7.48 4.27 -7.73
C HIS A 36 -6.56 5.39 -7.19
N PRO A 37 -6.94 6.67 -7.35
CA PRO A 37 -6.03 7.81 -7.09
C PRO A 37 -5.89 8.19 -5.61
N VAL A 38 -6.25 7.29 -4.69
CA VAL A 38 -6.21 7.50 -3.24
C VAL A 38 -5.81 6.22 -2.52
N CYS A 39 -5.23 6.35 -1.33
CA CYS A 39 -5.03 5.23 -0.43
C CYS A 39 -6.38 4.62 -0.03
N GLU A 40 -6.55 3.32 -0.26
CA GLU A 40 -7.80 2.62 0.06
C GLU A 40 -8.07 2.52 1.57
N VAL A 41 -7.08 2.77 2.42
CA VAL A 41 -7.22 2.81 3.89
C VAL A 41 -7.64 4.20 4.37
N CYS A 42 -6.82 5.22 4.11
CA CYS A 42 -7.00 6.55 4.74
C CYS A 42 -7.59 7.62 3.83
N GLY A 43 -7.72 7.35 2.52
CA GLY A 43 -8.19 8.30 1.51
C GLY A 43 -7.17 9.38 1.11
N GLY A 44 -5.94 9.33 1.63
CA GLY A 44 -4.89 10.28 1.28
C GLY A 44 -4.36 10.11 -0.15
N LYS A 45 -3.75 11.16 -0.70
CA LYS A 45 -3.18 11.19 -2.07
C LYS A 45 -1.64 11.22 -2.11
N ASP A 46 -1.01 11.34 -0.94
CA ASP A 46 0.45 11.49 -0.83
C ASP A 46 1.15 10.14 -0.77
N LYS A 47 2.30 10.04 -1.45
CA LYS A 47 3.18 8.85 -1.45
C LYS A 47 2.43 7.54 -1.73
N LEU A 48 1.60 7.53 -2.76
CA LEU A 48 0.85 6.34 -3.18
C LEU A 48 1.78 5.27 -3.78
N GLN A 49 1.52 4.02 -3.39
CA GLN A 49 2.14 2.82 -3.92
C GLN A 49 1.06 1.87 -4.41
N VAL A 50 1.40 1.11 -5.45
CA VAL A 50 0.60 -0.04 -5.89
C VAL A 50 1.17 -1.26 -5.19
N HIS A 51 0.43 -1.76 -4.21
CA HIS A 51 0.78 -2.92 -3.41
C HIS A 51 0.24 -4.19 -4.06
N HIS A 52 1.07 -5.24 -4.11
CA HIS A 52 0.65 -6.57 -4.54
C HIS A 52 0.06 -7.33 -3.35
N ILE A 53 -1.19 -7.81 -3.48
CA ILE A 53 -1.88 -8.58 -2.45
C ILE A 53 -1.15 -9.92 -2.21
N ARG A 54 -0.85 -10.61 -3.31
CA ARG A 54 0.06 -11.76 -3.38
C ARG A 54 1.41 -11.24 -3.89
N PRO A 55 2.49 -11.36 -3.09
CA PRO A 55 3.73 -10.67 -3.38
C PRO A 55 4.41 -11.21 -4.63
N PHE A 56 4.95 -10.31 -5.45
CA PHE A 56 5.61 -10.63 -6.73
C PHE A 56 6.69 -11.71 -6.63
N HIS A 57 7.50 -11.72 -5.56
CA HIS A 57 8.59 -12.68 -5.42
C HIS A 57 8.12 -14.13 -5.18
N LEU A 58 6.86 -14.34 -4.76
CA LEU A 58 6.23 -15.66 -4.63
C LEU A 58 5.28 -15.98 -5.78
N HIS A 59 4.68 -14.94 -6.37
CA HIS A 59 3.65 -15.04 -7.41
C HIS A 59 3.93 -14.09 -8.58
N PRO A 60 5.01 -14.29 -9.34
CA PRO A 60 5.40 -13.40 -10.44
C PRO A 60 4.38 -13.41 -11.59
N ASP A 61 3.63 -14.50 -11.76
CA ASP A 61 2.50 -14.65 -12.69
C ASP A 61 1.36 -13.66 -12.41
N LEU A 62 1.23 -13.20 -11.17
CA LEU A 62 0.20 -12.24 -10.74
C LEU A 62 0.69 -10.77 -10.78
N GLU A 63 1.89 -10.50 -11.31
CA GLU A 63 2.48 -9.15 -11.28
C GLU A 63 1.58 -8.08 -11.90
N LEU A 64 1.00 -8.42 -13.06
CA LEU A 64 0.22 -7.51 -13.90
C LEU A 64 -1.29 -7.70 -13.72
N ASN A 65 -1.71 -8.64 -12.88
CA ASN A 65 -3.12 -8.92 -12.65
C ASN A 65 -3.74 -7.78 -11.83
N PRO A 66 -4.70 -7.01 -12.37
CA PRO A 66 -5.32 -5.89 -11.65
C PRO A 66 -6.02 -6.31 -10.36
N ASP A 67 -6.52 -7.54 -10.28
CA ASP A 67 -7.18 -8.06 -9.07
C ASP A 67 -6.20 -8.31 -7.92
N ASN A 68 -4.91 -8.46 -8.24
CA ASN A 68 -3.83 -8.62 -7.28
C ASN A 68 -3.24 -7.28 -6.81
N LEU A 69 -3.84 -6.14 -7.15
CA LEU A 69 -3.33 -4.81 -6.83
C LEU A 69 -4.28 -4.03 -5.90
N ILE A 70 -3.68 -3.21 -5.03
CA ILE A 70 -4.39 -2.23 -4.19
C ILE A 70 -3.53 -0.98 -4.01
N THR A 71 -4.15 0.20 -3.99
CA THR A 71 -3.44 1.45 -3.74
C THR A 71 -3.35 1.75 -2.24
N LEU A 72 -2.12 1.82 -1.72
CA LEU A 72 -1.83 2.13 -0.31
C LEU A 72 -0.80 3.26 -0.22
N CYS A 73 -0.86 4.10 0.82
CA CYS A 73 0.13 5.17 1.01
C CYS A 73 1.24 4.80 1.99
N GLU A 74 2.40 5.41 1.78
CA GLU A 74 3.52 5.48 2.73
C GLU A 74 3.68 6.89 3.32
N SER A 75 2.58 7.66 3.43
CA SER A 75 2.64 9.06 3.89
C SER A 75 3.08 9.19 5.35
N GLY A 76 2.69 8.24 6.21
CA GLY A 76 2.86 8.33 7.66
C GLY A 76 1.87 9.28 8.34
N LYS A 77 0.90 9.83 7.59
CA LYS A 77 -0.10 10.76 8.12
C LYS A 77 -0.97 10.06 9.17
N GLY A 78 -1.08 10.65 10.36
CA GLY A 78 -1.75 10.02 11.50
C GLY A 78 -0.88 8.98 12.23
N GLY A 79 0.43 9.01 12.02
CA GLY A 79 1.39 8.16 12.74
C GLY A 79 1.58 6.75 12.15
N VAL A 80 0.90 6.42 11.05
CA VAL A 80 0.92 5.07 10.46
C VAL A 80 1.18 5.12 8.96
N SER A 81 2.06 4.24 8.47
CA SER A 81 2.15 3.92 7.04
C SER A 81 1.13 2.83 6.71
N CYS A 82 0.08 3.17 5.96
CA CYS A 82 -0.97 2.22 5.59
C CYS A 82 -0.43 1.03 4.79
N HIS A 83 0.56 1.27 3.92
CA HIS A 83 1.20 0.20 3.15
C HIS A 83 1.90 -0.82 4.05
N LEU A 84 2.69 -0.35 5.02
CA LEU A 84 3.39 -1.22 5.95
C LEU A 84 2.42 -1.91 6.92
N PHE A 85 1.54 -1.14 7.55
CA PHE A 85 0.65 -1.64 8.59
C PHE A 85 -0.42 -2.60 8.04
N VAL A 86 -1.14 -2.21 6.98
CA VAL A 86 -2.26 -3.01 6.44
C VAL A 86 -1.80 -3.99 5.37
N GLY A 87 -0.94 -3.56 4.44
CA GLY A 87 -0.47 -4.42 3.35
C GLY A 87 0.52 -5.49 3.78
N HIS A 88 1.40 -5.15 4.73
CA HIS A 88 2.50 -6.00 5.17
C HIS A 88 2.38 -6.45 6.64
N LEU A 89 1.26 -6.19 7.32
CA LEU A 89 1.06 -6.54 8.74
C LEU A 89 2.22 -6.06 9.64
N SER A 90 2.69 -4.82 9.40
CA SER A 90 3.81 -4.17 10.08
C SER A 90 5.21 -4.76 9.85
N ASN A 91 5.37 -5.68 8.89
CA ASN A 91 6.66 -6.25 8.52
C ASN A 91 6.74 -6.47 7.00
N PHE A 92 7.61 -5.76 6.28
CA PHE A 92 7.73 -5.87 4.82
C PHE A 92 8.04 -7.28 4.30
N ARG A 93 8.49 -8.21 5.15
CA ARG A 93 8.65 -9.63 4.81
C ARG A 93 7.33 -10.41 4.79
N GLY A 94 6.30 -9.92 5.47
CA GLY A 94 4.95 -10.48 5.47
C GLY A 94 4.07 -9.89 4.36
N TRP A 95 2.89 -10.47 4.17
CA TRP A 95 1.85 -9.95 3.28
C TRP A 95 0.47 -10.23 3.90
N ASN A 96 -0.49 -9.37 3.62
CA ASN A 96 -1.86 -9.54 4.07
C ASN A 96 -2.75 -10.09 2.92
N PRO A 97 -3.17 -11.38 2.97
CA PRO A 97 -4.05 -11.93 1.96
C PRO A 97 -5.46 -11.30 1.96
N ASN A 98 -5.86 -10.65 3.06
CA ASN A 98 -7.17 -10.00 3.25
C ASN A 98 -7.05 -8.46 3.22
N VAL A 99 -6.03 -7.92 2.55
CA VAL A 99 -5.71 -6.49 2.56
C VAL A 99 -6.86 -5.59 2.07
N LYS A 100 -7.70 -6.08 1.16
CA LYS A 100 -8.86 -5.34 0.63
C LYS A 100 -9.94 -5.20 1.70
N GLU A 101 -10.27 -6.29 2.38
CA GLU A 101 -11.24 -6.35 3.47
C GLU A 101 -10.79 -5.48 4.64
N ASP A 102 -9.53 -5.64 5.06
CA ASP A 102 -8.94 -4.87 6.17
C ASP A 102 -8.85 -3.38 5.84
N ALA A 103 -8.48 -3.02 4.61
CA ALA A 103 -8.47 -1.63 4.17
C ALA A 103 -9.87 -1.00 4.24
N GLY A 104 -10.90 -1.72 3.78
CA GLY A 104 -12.30 -1.30 3.89
C GLY A 104 -12.75 -1.11 5.34
N ALA A 105 -12.40 -2.04 6.22
CA ALA A 105 -12.72 -1.96 7.65
C ALA A 105 -12.07 -0.74 8.32
N TRP A 106 -10.79 -0.47 8.02
CA TRP A 106 -10.10 0.71 8.55
C TRP A 106 -10.63 2.01 7.96
N LYS A 107 -10.93 2.06 6.67
CA LYS A 107 -11.53 3.23 6.01
C LYS A 107 -12.84 3.63 6.70
N LYS A 108 -13.70 2.65 7.00
CA LYS A 108 -14.95 2.86 7.74
C LYS A 108 -14.69 3.43 9.13
N LYS A 109 -13.82 2.79 9.94
CA LYS A 109 -13.48 3.26 11.29
C LYS A 109 -12.93 4.69 11.30
N LEU A 110 -12.07 5.04 10.33
CA LEU A 110 -11.50 6.37 10.19
C LEU A 110 -12.56 7.42 9.81
N ALA A 111 -13.50 7.07 8.94
CA ALA A 111 -14.62 7.95 8.58
C ALA A 111 -15.52 8.22 9.78
N GLU A 112 -15.94 7.17 10.49
CA GLU A 112 -16.74 7.29 11.72
C GLU A 112 -16.02 8.11 12.80
N ASN A 113 -14.70 7.97 12.93
CA ASN A 113 -13.94 8.77 13.89
C ASN A 113 -13.90 10.26 13.55
N LYS A 114 -13.78 10.60 12.25
CA LYS A 114 -13.86 12.00 11.81
C LYS A 114 -15.22 12.61 12.14
N GLU A 115 -16.28 11.83 11.97
CA GLU A 115 -17.63 12.27 12.30
C GLU A 115 -17.79 12.52 13.81
N ARG A 116 -17.33 11.58 14.67
CA ARG A 116 -17.34 11.78 16.13
C ARG A 116 -16.59 13.03 16.58
N ILE A 117 -15.45 13.33 15.94
CA ILE A 117 -14.67 14.54 16.25
C ILE A 117 -15.45 15.80 15.83
N ARG A 118 -16.10 15.77 14.66
CA ARG A 118 -16.89 16.90 14.15
C ARG A 118 -18.06 17.23 15.07
N THR A 119 -18.82 16.21 15.50
CA THR A 119 -19.98 16.41 16.37
C THR A 119 -19.60 16.97 17.74
N HIS A 120 -18.47 16.55 18.33
CA HIS A 120 -17.98 17.09 19.61
C HIS A 120 -17.44 18.53 19.53
N GLN A 121 -17.13 19.04 18.33
CA GLN A 121 -16.64 20.41 18.15
C GLN A 121 -17.77 21.41 17.89
N GLU A 122 -19.00 20.93 17.63
CA GLU A 122 -20.19 21.74 17.37
C GLU A 122 -21.05 21.95 18.65
N GLU A 123 -20.69 21.31 19.77
CA GLU A 123 -21.27 21.45 21.13
C GLU A 123 -20.46 22.43 22.00
#